data_AF-A0A7S2C663-F1
#
_entry.id   AF-A0A7S2C663-F1
#
_cell.length_a   1.000
_cell.length_b   1.000
_cell.length_c   1.000
_cell.angle_alpha   90.00
_cell.angle_beta   90.00
_cell.angle_gamma   90.00
#
_symmetry.space_group_name_H-M   'P 1'
#
loop_
_entity.id
_entity.type
_entity.pdbx_description
1 polymer ?
#
loop_
_entity_poly.entity_id
_entity_poly.type
_entity_poly.pdbx_seq_one_letter_code
_entity_poly.pdbx_strand_id
1 'polypeptide(L)'
;PAPPAPAPPAPPVAPSEPPAPAVPRDLRKLSMRELGTILKETALDEDVINGLSRWERVQLVTSMRAEEEAEVAKGVARRAEEEAAAVAAVMAAEEAEAAAAAAAAEAEAQAKAEAEMRAAAAEADAQAQAVAAVAAAAAAAAAAAEEEEKEQEQEKARAQANALANEQAVSEAEAAALAQALAESKAEAEAAAAA
;
A
#
# COMPACT_ATOMS: atom_id res chain seq x y z
N PRO A 1 -9.35 -26.13 22.74
CA PRO A 1 -9.86 -25.35 23.89
C PRO A 1 -10.39 -24.03 23.35
N ALA A 2 -11.70 -23.77 23.48
CA ALA A 2 -12.30 -22.53 23.00
C ALA A 2 -11.88 -21.35 23.89
N PRO A 3 -11.59 -20.15 23.35
CA PRO A 3 -11.29 -18.98 24.16
C PRO A 3 -12.54 -18.57 24.96
N PRO A 4 -12.37 -18.10 26.22
CA PRO A 4 -13.49 -17.65 27.04
C PRO A 4 -14.14 -16.42 26.42
N ALA A 5 -15.48 -16.41 26.44
CA ALA A 5 -16.29 -15.30 25.95
C ALA A 5 -16.00 -14.00 26.73
N PRO A 6 -15.98 -12.84 26.06
CA PRO A 6 -15.75 -11.56 26.72
C PRO A 6 -16.89 -11.24 27.70
N ALA A 7 -16.53 -10.78 28.90
CA ALA A 7 -17.47 -10.33 29.91
C ALA A 7 -18.27 -9.13 29.39
N PRO A 8 -19.58 -9.03 29.69
CA PRO A 8 -20.39 -7.89 29.29
C PRO A 8 -19.85 -6.60 29.95
N PRO A 9 -19.93 -5.44 29.26
CA PRO A 9 -19.47 -4.16 29.79
C PRO A 9 -20.27 -3.80 31.05
N ALA A 10 -19.57 -3.36 32.08
CA ALA A 10 -20.18 -2.87 33.32
C ALA A 10 -21.10 -1.66 33.01
N PRO A 11 -22.26 -1.55 33.69
CA PRO A 11 -23.15 -0.41 33.49
C PRO A 11 -22.43 0.90 33.87
N PRO A 12 -22.72 2.01 33.18
CA PRO A 12 -22.12 3.31 33.48
C PRO A 12 -22.47 3.70 34.92
N VAL A 13 -21.45 3.98 35.73
CA VAL A 13 -21.60 4.57 37.05
C VAL A 13 -22.25 5.94 36.83
N ALA A 14 -23.51 6.07 37.23
CA ALA A 14 -24.22 7.34 37.17
C ALA A 14 -23.39 8.41 37.90
N PRO A 15 -23.29 9.63 37.36
CA PRO A 15 -22.63 10.73 38.05
C PRO A 15 -23.26 10.86 39.43
N SER A 16 -22.44 10.72 40.47
CA SER A 16 -22.89 10.90 41.84
C SER A 16 -23.45 12.31 41.95
N GLU A 17 -24.76 12.37 42.21
CA GLU A 17 -25.53 13.60 42.43
C GLU A 17 -24.76 14.49 43.43
N PRO A 18 -24.56 15.78 43.13
CA PRO A 18 -23.93 16.68 44.10
C PRO A 18 -24.74 16.61 45.40
N PRO A 19 -24.10 16.57 46.58
CA PRO A 19 -24.82 16.53 47.85
C PRO A 19 -25.81 17.67 47.88
N ALA A 20 -27.10 17.34 48.04
CA ALA A 20 -28.17 18.32 48.06
C ALA A 20 -27.82 19.44 49.05
N PRO A 21 -27.99 20.73 48.69
CA PRO A 21 -27.68 21.82 49.60
C PRO A 21 -28.51 21.63 50.86
N ALA A 22 -27.84 21.53 52.01
CA ALA A 22 -28.51 21.47 53.30
C ALA A 22 -29.45 22.68 53.39
N VAL A 23 -30.76 22.43 53.52
CA VAL A 23 -31.80 23.47 53.59
C VAL A 23 -31.31 24.60 54.49
N PRO A 24 -31.19 25.84 54.00
CA PRO A 24 -30.60 26.92 54.79
C PRO A 24 -31.49 27.16 56.01
N ARG A 25 -31.07 26.65 57.17
CA ARG A 25 -31.67 27.01 58.46
C ARG A 25 -31.57 28.52 58.59
N ASP A 26 -32.72 29.17 58.62
CA ASP A 26 -32.82 30.62 58.80
C ASP A 26 -32.08 31.03 60.08
N LEU A 27 -30.89 31.61 59.91
CA LEU A 27 -29.97 31.97 61.00
C LEU A 27 -30.61 32.96 61.97
N ARG A 28 -31.65 33.68 61.54
CA ARG A 28 -32.41 34.62 62.37
C ARG A 28 -33.27 33.92 63.42
N LYS A 29 -33.59 32.64 63.23
CA LYS A 29 -34.39 31.82 64.15
C LYS A 29 -33.55 31.04 65.17
N LEU A 30 -32.23 30.94 64.96
CA LEU A 30 -31.32 30.27 65.89
C LEU A 30 -31.12 31.09 67.17
N SER A 31 -31.04 30.45 68.33
CA SER A 31 -30.76 31.11 69.61
C SER A 31 -29.33 31.69 69.66
N MET A 32 -29.08 32.62 70.60
CA MET A 32 -27.73 33.16 70.88
C MET A 32 -26.70 32.06 71.19
N ARG A 33 -27.14 30.98 71.85
CA ARG A 33 -26.31 29.83 72.19
C ARG A 33 -25.94 29.02 70.94
N GLU A 34 -26.91 28.75 70.07
CA GLU A 34 -26.69 28.03 68.81
C GLU A 34 -25.77 28.82 67.86
N LEU A 35 -25.96 30.13 67.74
CA LEU A 35 -25.03 30.99 66.98
C LEU A 35 -23.63 31.00 67.58
N GLY A 36 -23.52 30.98 68.91
CA GLY A 36 -22.23 30.88 69.60
C GLY A 36 -21.53 29.53 69.35
N THR A 37 -22.27 28.41 69.34
CA THR A 37 -21.72 27.09 69.02
C THR A 37 -21.17 27.05 67.60
N ILE A 38 -21.90 27.58 66.62
CA ILE A 38 -21.46 27.63 65.21
C ILE A 38 -20.16 28.46 65.07
N LEU A 39 -20.04 29.59 65.78
CA LEU A 39 -18.82 30.40 65.75
C LEU A 39 -17.65 29.78 66.52
N LYS A 40 -17.90 28.93 67.53
CA LYS A 40 -16.84 28.17 68.20
C LYS A 40 -16.27 27.08 67.31
N GLU A 41 -17.11 26.44 66.50
CA GLU A 41 -16.68 25.43 65.52
C GLU A 41 -15.72 26.01 64.47
N THR A 42 -15.74 27.32 64.26
CA THR A 42 -14.84 28.04 63.36
C THR A 42 -13.61 28.65 64.06
N ALA A 43 -13.29 28.18 65.27
CA ALA A 43 -12.13 28.56 66.06
C ALA A 43 -12.08 30.03 66.52
N LEU A 44 -13.22 30.72 66.65
CA LEU A 44 -13.27 32.02 67.33
C LEU A 44 -13.23 31.86 68.86
N ASP A 45 -12.49 32.74 69.53
CA ASP A 45 -12.38 32.80 70.98
C ASP A 45 -13.73 33.12 71.65
N GLU A 46 -13.99 32.48 72.79
CA GLU A 46 -15.24 32.60 73.52
C GLU A 46 -15.51 34.04 74.02
N ASP A 47 -14.45 34.77 74.35
CA ASP A 47 -14.52 36.19 74.75
C ASP A 47 -14.96 37.10 73.60
N VAL A 48 -14.48 36.83 72.38
CA VAL A 48 -14.87 37.56 71.16
C VAL A 48 -16.33 37.26 70.83
N ILE A 49 -16.73 35.99 70.88
CA ILE A 49 -18.11 35.58 70.63
C ILE A 49 -19.05 36.26 71.63
N ASN A 50 -18.70 36.28 72.92
CA ASN A 50 -19.50 36.90 73.98
C ASN A 50 -19.60 38.42 73.86
N GLY A 51 -18.62 39.08 73.25
CA GLY A 51 -18.66 40.52 72.94
C GLY A 51 -19.58 40.89 71.77
N LEU A 52 -19.94 39.94 70.91
CA LEU A 52 -20.78 40.19 69.73
C LEU A 52 -22.28 40.16 70.07
N SER A 53 -23.00 41.15 69.56
CA SER A 53 -24.45 41.16 69.55
C SER A 53 -25.02 40.05 68.68
N ARG A 54 -26.29 39.69 68.92
CA ARG A 54 -26.99 38.68 68.12
C ARG A 54 -26.93 38.96 66.61
N TRP A 55 -27.09 40.22 66.21
CA TRP A 55 -27.08 40.60 64.80
C TRP A 55 -25.68 40.45 64.20
N GLU A 56 -24.62 40.85 64.92
CA GLU A 56 -23.23 40.67 64.48
C GLU A 56 -22.85 39.19 64.36
N ARG A 57 -23.31 38.33 65.28
CA ARG A 57 -23.11 36.87 65.17
C ARG A 57 -23.81 36.30 63.93
N VAL A 58 -25.04 36.73 63.64
CA VAL A 58 -25.77 36.29 62.43
C VAL A 58 -25.04 36.76 61.17
N GLN A 59 -24.59 38.02 61.12
CA GLN A 59 -23.82 38.55 60.00
C GLN A 59 -22.52 37.76 59.79
N LEU A 60 -21.77 37.51 60.87
CA LEU A 60 -20.51 36.78 60.80
C LEU A 60 -20.70 35.34 60.29
N VAL A 61 -21.66 34.59 60.85
CA VAL A 61 -21.99 33.24 60.36
C VAL A 61 -22.44 33.27 58.89
N THR A 62 -23.18 34.29 58.48
CA THR A 62 -23.63 34.45 57.09
C THR A 62 -22.44 34.69 56.16
N SER A 63 -21.51 35.58 56.53
CA SER A 63 -20.31 35.84 55.74
C SER A 63 -19.39 34.62 55.65
N MET A 64 -19.17 33.90 56.75
CA MET A 64 -18.31 32.71 56.75
C MET A 64 -18.89 31.60 55.86
N ARG A 65 -20.21 31.40 55.90
CA ARG A 65 -20.88 30.44 54.99
C ARG A 65 -20.78 30.86 53.53
N ALA A 66 -20.94 32.15 53.24
CA ALA A 66 -20.80 32.66 51.87
C ALA A 66 -19.37 32.49 51.34
N GLU A 67 -18.36 32.68 52.19
CA GLU A 67 -16.95 32.44 51.84
C GLU A 67 -16.67 30.94 51.62
N GLU A 68 -17.18 30.06 52.47
CA GLU A 68 -17.06 28.61 52.32
C GLU A 68 -17.72 28.11 51.04
N GLU A 69 -18.95 28.56 50.75
CA GLU A 69 -19.66 28.25 49.50
C GLU A 69 -18.88 28.76 48.27
N ALA A 70 -18.27 29.94 48.36
CA ALA A 70 -17.46 30.48 47.27
C ALA A 70 -16.18 29.67 47.03
N GLU A 71 -15.48 29.22 48.08
CA GLU A 71 -14.31 28.35 47.95
C GLU A 71 -14.67 26.96 47.40
N VAL A 72 -15.79 26.38 47.84
CA VAL A 72 -16.31 25.12 47.27
C VAL A 72 -16.65 25.31 45.78
N ALA A 73 -17.34 26.40 45.42
CA ALA A 73 -17.67 26.71 44.03
C ALA A 73 -16.42 26.89 43.16
N LYS A 74 -15.39 27.59 43.65
CA LYS A 74 -14.10 27.71 42.96
C LYS A 74 -13.42 26.35 42.78
N GLY A 75 -13.43 25.50 43.79
CA GLY A 75 -12.87 24.15 43.72
C GLY A 75 -13.58 23.26 42.70
N VAL A 76 -14.91 23.34 42.64
CA VAL A 76 -15.72 22.62 41.64
C VAL A 76 -15.45 23.16 40.23
N ALA A 77 -15.41 24.48 40.06
CA ALA A 77 -15.11 25.11 38.76
C ALA A 77 -13.74 24.68 38.23
N ARG A 78 -12.72 24.70 39.08
CA ARG A 78 -11.36 24.28 38.71
C ARG A 78 -11.31 22.79 38.31
N ARG A 79 -11.98 21.91 39.04
CA ARG A 79 -12.05 20.48 38.65
C ARG A 79 -12.76 20.29 37.31
N ALA A 80 -13.86 21.01 37.07
CA ALA A 80 -14.56 20.95 35.80
C ALA A 80 -13.68 21.44 34.63
N GLU A 81 -12.87 22.48 34.83
CA GLU A 81 -11.90 22.95 33.83
C GLU A 81 -10.80 21.91 33.57
N GLU A 82 -10.24 21.30 34.62
CA GLU A 82 -9.22 20.25 34.50
C GLU A 82 -9.77 19.01 33.78
N GLU A 83 -10.99 18.57 34.09
CA GLU A 83 -11.66 17.45 33.42
C GLU A 83 -11.96 17.77 31.95
N ALA A 84 -12.46 18.96 31.64
CA ALA A 84 -12.71 19.38 30.27
C ALA A 84 -11.40 19.43 29.44
N ALA A 85 -10.31 19.92 30.04
CA ALA A 85 -9.00 19.93 29.39
C ALA A 85 -8.46 18.50 29.16
N ALA A 86 -8.66 17.60 30.12
CA ALA A 86 -8.27 16.20 29.98
C ALA A 86 -9.07 15.49 28.86
N VAL A 87 -10.39 15.71 28.81
CA VAL A 87 -11.25 15.17 27.75
C VAL A 87 -10.84 15.71 26.38
N ALA A 88 -10.58 17.01 26.27
CA ALA A 88 -10.11 17.61 25.02
C ALA A 88 -8.75 17.04 24.57
N ALA A 89 -7.83 16.80 25.51
CA ALA A 89 -6.53 16.21 25.20
C ALA A 89 -6.65 14.76 24.72
N VAL A 90 -7.53 13.95 25.34
CA VAL A 90 -7.78 12.57 24.90
C VAL A 90 -8.40 12.55 23.50
N MET A 91 -9.43 13.36 23.25
CA MET A 91 -10.06 13.48 21.93
C MET A 91 -9.05 13.89 20.85
N ALA A 92 -8.19 14.87 21.15
CA ALA A 92 -7.15 15.30 20.21
C ALA A 92 -6.10 14.22 19.95
N ALA A 93 -5.75 13.41 20.95
CA ALA A 93 -4.84 12.28 20.79
C ALA A 93 -5.46 11.17 19.93
N GLU A 94 -6.74 10.83 20.16
CA GLU A 94 -7.46 9.86 19.35
C GLU A 94 -7.61 10.31 17.89
N GLU A 95 -7.89 11.59 17.65
CA GLU A 95 -7.96 12.16 16.30
C GLU A 95 -6.60 12.11 15.60
N ALA A 96 -5.51 12.42 16.32
CA ALA A 96 -4.16 12.33 15.79
C ALA A 96 -3.76 10.88 15.45
N GLU A 97 -4.13 9.91 16.31
CA GLU A 97 -3.89 8.49 16.05
C GLU A 97 -4.68 7.99 14.83
N ALA A 98 -5.96 8.37 14.72
CA ALA A 98 -6.79 8.04 13.58
C ALA A 98 -6.23 8.63 12.27
N ALA A 99 -5.76 9.87 12.30
CA ALA A 99 -5.12 10.52 11.15
C ALA A 99 -3.80 9.82 10.77
N ALA A 100 -2.98 9.44 11.74
CA ALA A 100 -1.74 8.71 11.51
C ALA A 100 -2.00 7.31 10.90
N ALA A 101 -3.01 6.59 11.40
CA ALA A 101 -3.42 5.30 10.86
C ALA A 101 -3.94 5.43 9.41
N ALA A 102 -4.72 6.46 9.11
CA ALA A 102 -5.20 6.73 7.75
C ALA A 102 -4.04 7.04 6.79
N ALA A 103 -3.09 7.87 7.20
CA ALA A 103 -1.91 8.19 6.39
C ALA A 103 -1.03 6.95 6.15
N ALA A 104 -0.87 6.09 7.16
CA ALA A 104 -0.14 4.83 7.01
C ALA A 104 -0.84 3.86 6.04
N ALA A 105 -2.17 3.74 6.13
CA ALA A 105 -2.96 2.92 5.22
C ALA A 105 -2.91 3.43 3.77
N GLU A 106 -2.95 4.75 3.58
CA GLU A 106 -2.80 5.36 2.26
C GLU A 106 -1.40 5.12 1.68
N ALA A 107 -0.35 5.27 2.49
CA ALA A 107 1.03 5.01 2.07
C ALA A 107 1.23 3.52 1.69
N GLU A 108 0.65 2.58 2.44
CA GLU A 108 0.70 1.15 2.11
C GLU A 108 -0.06 0.86 0.79
N ALA A 109 -1.24 1.45 0.61
CA ALA A 109 -2.01 1.30 -0.63
C ALA A 109 -1.26 1.86 -1.84
N GLN A 110 -0.63 3.03 -1.72
CA GLN A 110 0.20 3.62 -2.77
C GLN A 110 1.42 2.76 -3.10
N ALA A 111 2.13 2.26 -2.07
CA ALA A 111 3.27 1.37 -2.27
C ALA A 111 2.89 0.06 -2.98
N LYS A 112 1.73 -0.50 -2.63
CA LYS A 112 1.20 -1.70 -3.29
C LYS A 112 0.82 -1.43 -4.75
N ALA A 113 0.13 -0.32 -5.02
CA ALA A 113 -0.24 0.07 -6.38
C ALA A 113 1.02 0.31 -7.26
N GLU A 114 2.05 0.95 -6.71
CA GLU A 114 3.31 1.14 -7.42
C GLU A 114 4.03 -0.18 -7.70
N ALA A 115 4.04 -1.11 -6.74
CA ALA A 115 4.60 -2.44 -6.92
C ALA A 115 3.88 -3.24 -8.01
N GLU A 116 2.53 -3.20 -8.02
CA GLU A 116 1.71 -3.86 -9.06
C GLU A 116 1.95 -3.25 -10.44
N MET A 117 2.06 -1.91 -10.53
CA MET A 117 2.38 -1.23 -11.79
C MET A 117 3.77 -1.63 -12.33
N ARG A 118 4.79 -1.69 -11.45
CA ARG A 118 6.14 -2.12 -11.83
C ARG A 118 6.16 -3.58 -12.28
N ALA A 119 5.43 -4.47 -11.60
CA ALA A 119 5.32 -5.87 -11.98
C ALA A 119 4.66 -6.02 -13.36
N ALA A 120 3.56 -5.30 -13.62
CA ALA A 120 2.89 -5.30 -14.91
C ALA A 120 3.80 -4.76 -16.04
N ALA A 121 4.58 -3.72 -15.77
CA ALA A 121 5.54 -3.19 -16.73
C ALA A 121 6.67 -4.20 -17.05
N ALA A 122 7.19 -4.90 -16.05
CA ALA A 122 8.19 -5.95 -16.25
C ALA A 122 7.63 -7.14 -17.04
N GLU A 123 6.38 -7.53 -16.78
CA GLU A 123 5.72 -8.59 -17.56
C GLU A 123 5.52 -8.18 -19.03
N ALA A 124 5.07 -6.94 -19.28
CA ALA A 124 4.92 -6.41 -20.63
C ALA A 124 6.25 -6.37 -21.39
N ASP A 125 7.35 -5.96 -20.73
CA ASP A 125 8.69 -5.97 -21.33
C ASP A 125 9.16 -7.40 -21.64
N ALA A 126 8.96 -8.35 -20.73
CA ALA A 126 9.29 -9.75 -20.97
C ALA A 126 8.50 -10.35 -22.15
N GLN A 127 7.21 -10.01 -22.28
CA GLN A 127 6.39 -10.42 -23.41
C GLN A 127 6.89 -9.78 -24.73
N ALA A 128 7.25 -8.49 -24.72
CA ALA A 128 7.81 -7.82 -25.88
C ALA A 128 9.13 -8.46 -26.34
N GLN A 129 10.02 -8.79 -25.39
CA GLN A 129 11.27 -9.50 -25.67
C GLN A 129 11.01 -10.91 -26.23
N ALA A 130 10.03 -11.65 -25.69
CA ALA A 130 9.66 -12.96 -26.19
C ALA A 130 9.14 -12.89 -27.64
N VAL A 131 8.27 -11.93 -27.95
CA VAL A 131 7.76 -11.70 -29.31
C VAL A 131 8.90 -11.32 -30.26
N ALA A 132 9.80 -10.43 -29.84
CA ALA A 132 10.96 -10.05 -30.63
C ALA A 132 11.90 -11.24 -30.90
N ALA A 133 12.12 -12.10 -29.90
CA ALA A 133 12.93 -13.31 -30.05
C ALA A 133 12.30 -14.31 -31.05
N VAL A 134 10.98 -14.51 -30.98
CA VAL A 134 10.26 -15.37 -31.94
C VAL A 134 10.34 -14.78 -33.35
N ALA A 135 10.16 -13.48 -33.51
CA ALA A 135 10.28 -12.81 -34.81
C ALA A 135 11.70 -12.93 -35.39
N ALA A 136 12.73 -12.77 -34.55
CA ALA A 136 14.12 -12.94 -34.95
C ALA A 136 14.43 -14.40 -35.36
N ALA A 137 13.92 -15.38 -34.60
CA ALA A 137 14.07 -16.79 -34.94
C ALA A 137 13.36 -17.15 -36.26
N ALA A 138 12.16 -16.62 -36.49
CA ALA A 138 11.42 -16.81 -37.74
C ALA A 138 12.15 -16.18 -38.94
N ALA A 139 12.72 -14.98 -38.77
CA ALA A 139 13.53 -14.33 -39.80
C ALA A 139 14.80 -15.13 -40.12
N ALA A 140 15.48 -15.66 -39.09
CA ALA A 140 16.65 -16.50 -39.28
C ALA A 140 16.31 -17.82 -40.01
N ALA A 141 15.19 -18.46 -39.65
CA ALA A 141 14.72 -19.66 -40.33
C ALA A 141 14.36 -19.40 -41.81
N ALA A 142 13.72 -18.27 -42.10
CA ALA A 142 13.41 -17.86 -43.47
C ALA A 142 14.69 -17.62 -44.30
N ALA A 143 15.68 -16.95 -43.71
CA ALA A 143 16.97 -16.71 -44.37
C ALA A 143 17.72 -18.03 -44.65
N ALA A 144 17.72 -18.97 -43.70
CA ALA A 144 18.31 -20.30 -43.89
C ALA A 144 17.61 -21.09 -45.00
N ALA A 145 16.28 -21.03 -45.07
CA ALA A 145 15.51 -21.68 -46.14
C ALA A 145 15.83 -21.10 -47.53
N GLU A 146 16.00 -19.77 -47.63
CA GLU A 146 16.40 -19.11 -48.88
C GLU A 146 17.82 -19.51 -49.31
N GLU A 147 18.74 -19.68 -48.36
CA GLU A 147 20.10 -20.16 -48.63
C GLU A 147 20.09 -21.61 -49.12
N GLU A 148 19.31 -22.49 -48.48
CA GLU A 148 19.15 -23.88 -48.90
C GLU A 148 18.53 -23.98 -50.31
N GLU A 149 17.52 -23.17 -50.62
CA GLU A 149 16.91 -23.13 -51.96
C GLU A 149 17.93 -22.71 -53.04
N LYS A 150 18.76 -21.70 -52.75
CA LYS A 150 19.84 -21.27 -53.65
C LYS A 150 20.91 -22.35 -53.82
N GLU A 151 21.27 -23.07 -52.76
CA GLU A 151 22.22 -24.18 -52.85
C GLU A 151 21.68 -25.32 -53.71
N GLN A 152 20.41 -25.69 -53.53
CA GLN A 152 19.74 -26.70 -54.36
C GLN A 152 19.65 -26.27 -55.83
N GLU A 153 19.35 -25.00 -56.12
CA GLU A 153 19.32 -24.47 -57.49
C GLU A 153 20.71 -24.52 -58.14
N GLN A 154 21.76 -24.14 -57.40
CA GLN A 154 23.14 -24.25 -57.88
C GLN A 154 23.57 -25.69 -58.13
N GLU A 155 23.21 -26.62 -57.24
CA GLU A 155 23.51 -28.04 -57.41
C GLU A 155 22.81 -28.60 -58.67
N LYS A 156 21.54 -28.26 -58.86
CA LYS A 156 20.77 -28.64 -60.05
C LYS A 156 21.39 -28.08 -61.33
N ALA A 157 21.80 -26.81 -61.32
CA ALA A 157 22.49 -26.19 -62.46
C ALA A 157 23.82 -26.88 -62.78
N ARG A 158 24.61 -27.24 -61.76
CA ARG A 158 25.85 -28.01 -61.93
C ARG A 158 25.60 -29.40 -62.51
N ALA A 159 24.58 -30.10 -62.02
CA ALA A 159 24.20 -31.41 -62.54
C ALA A 159 23.78 -31.35 -64.02
N GLN A 160 23.00 -30.33 -64.40
CA GLN A 160 22.60 -30.10 -65.80
C GLN A 160 23.80 -29.76 -66.69
N ALA A 161 24.71 -28.90 -66.23
CA ALA A 161 25.92 -28.56 -66.99
C ALA A 161 26.80 -29.79 -67.22
N ASN A 162 26.96 -30.66 -66.22
CA ASN A 162 27.71 -31.91 -66.35
C ASN A 162 27.04 -32.90 -67.31
N ALA A 163 25.70 -33.00 -67.28
CA ALA A 163 24.96 -33.84 -68.22
C ALA A 163 25.17 -33.37 -69.67
N LEU A 164 25.03 -32.07 -69.93
CA LEU A 164 25.27 -31.48 -71.25
C LEU A 164 26.72 -31.68 -71.72
N ALA A 165 27.70 -31.50 -70.83
CA ALA A 165 29.12 -31.74 -71.15
C ALA A 165 29.37 -33.22 -71.52
N ASN A 166 28.75 -34.16 -70.82
CA ASN A 166 28.84 -35.58 -71.15
C ASN A 166 28.17 -35.90 -72.49
N GLU A 167 26.99 -35.34 -72.79
CA GLU A 167 26.33 -35.50 -74.09
C GLU A 167 27.19 -34.96 -75.24
N GLN A 168 27.80 -33.79 -75.06
CA GLN A 168 28.74 -33.21 -76.02
C GLN A 168 29.96 -34.11 -76.23
N ALA A 169 30.57 -34.61 -75.15
CA ALA A 169 31.73 -35.50 -75.24
C ALA A 169 31.40 -36.81 -75.97
N VAL A 170 30.21 -37.39 -75.75
CA VAL A 170 29.74 -38.57 -76.48
C VAL A 170 29.53 -38.25 -77.96
N SER A 171 28.87 -37.13 -78.26
CA SER A 171 28.64 -36.71 -79.65
C SER A 171 29.95 -36.42 -80.40
N GLU A 172 30.93 -35.79 -79.75
CA GLU A 172 32.27 -35.57 -80.30
C GLU A 172 33.02 -36.88 -80.53
N ALA A 173 32.92 -37.84 -79.60
CA ALA A 173 33.52 -39.16 -79.74
C ALA A 173 32.88 -39.96 -80.90
N GLU A 174 31.56 -39.91 -81.04
CA GLU A 174 30.84 -40.52 -82.18
C GLU A 174 31.24 -39.87 -83.50
N ALA A 175 31.34 -38.55 -83.56
CA ALA A 175 31.79 -37.83 -84.75
C ALA A 175 33.23 -38.19 -85.12
N ALA A 176 34.13 -38.30 -84.14
CA ALA A 176 35.51 -38.74 -84.34
C ALA A 176 35.58 -40.19 -84.85
N ALA A 177 34.77 -41.09 -84.29
CA ALA A 177 34.69 -42.49 -84.75
C ALA A 177 34.18 -42.61 -86.19
N LEU A 178 33.16 -41.82 -86.56
CA LEU A 178 32.65 -41.77 -87.94
C LEU A 178 33.70 -41.20 -88.91
N ALA A 179 34.41 -40.14 -88.51
CA ALA A 179 35.49 -39.57 -89.31
C ALA A 179 36.63 -40.57 -89.53
N GLN A 180 36.98 -41.34 -88.49
CA GLN A 180 37.97 -42.42 -88.59
C GLN A 180 37.50 -43.53 -89.54
N ALA A 181 36.25 -44.01 -89.39
CA ALA A 181 35.70 -45.04 -90.26
C ALA A 181 35.65 -44.61 -91.73
N LEU A 182 35.32 -43.34 -92.01
CA LEU A 182 35.36 -42.78 -93.36
C LEU A 182 36.79 -42.70 -93.91
N ALA A 183 37.76 -42.33 -93.09
CA ALA A 183 39.17 -42.30 -93.48
C ALA A 183 39.69 -43.72 -93.80
N GLU A 184 39.34 -44.70 -92.98
CA GLU A 184 39.67 -46.12 -93.20
C GLU A 184 39.02 -46.64 -94.49
N SER A 185 37.72 -46.42 -94.69
CA SER A 185 37.02 -46.82 -95.92
C SER A 185 37.59 -46.16 -97.17
N LYS A 186 37.98 -44.88 -97.10
CA LYS A 186 38.63 -44.18 -98.21
C LYS A 186 40.00 -44.79 -98.52
N ALA A 187 40.81 -45.10 -97.50
CA ALA A 187 42.10 -45.75 -97.68
C ALA A 187 41.96 -47.14 -98.30
N GLU A 188 40.96 -47.93 -97.90
CA GLU A 188 40.64 -49.22 -98.52
C GLU A 188 40.25 -49.08 -99.99
N ALA A 189 39.40 -48.10 -100.32
CA ALA A 189 38.99 -47.83 -101.69
C ALA A 189 40.16 -47.40 -102.59
N GLU A 190 41.05 -46.54 -102.09
CA GLU A 190 42.27 -46.13 -102.79
C GLU A 190 43.23 -47.32 -103.00
N ALA A 191 43.39 -48.19 -101.99
CA ALA A 191 44.19 -49.41 -102.11
C ALA A 191 43.62 -50.39 -103.14
N ALA A 192 42.30 -50.56 -103.18
CA ALA A 192 41.62 -51.39 -104.17
C ALA A 192 41.73 -50.85 -105.60
N ALA A 193 41.73 -49.52 -105.79
CA ALA A 193 41.92 -48.90 -107.09
C ALA A 193 43.36 -48.99 -107.64
N ALA A 194 44.34 -49.24 -106.76
CA ALA A 194 45.75 -49.39 -107.13
C ALA A 194 46.15 -50.85 -107.47
N ALA A 195 45.27 -51.82 -107.24
CA ALA A 195 45.46 -53.25 -107.50
C ALA A 195 44.85 -53.68 -108.84
#